data_AF-M1QWT5-F1
#
_entry.id   AF-M1QWT5-F1
#
_cell.length_a   1.000
_cell.length_b   1.000
_cell.length_c   1.000
_cell.angle_alpha   90.00
_cell.angle_beta   90.00
_cell.angle_gamma   90.00
#
_symmetry.space_group_name_H-M   'P 1'
#
loop_
_entity.id
_entity.type
_entity.pdbx_description
1 polymer ?
#
loop_
_entity_poly.entity_id
_entity_poly.type
_entity_poly.pdbx_seq_one_letter_code
_entity_poly.pdbx_strand_id
1 'polypeptide(L)'
;FDHRGIETLQIKAGDWDSIAVILYVYGYNYLRSQCAYDVAPGGSLASVYHLTRIQYGIDNPEEVCIKVFAQKDNPRIPSVFWIWRSADFQERESYDMVGIS
;
A
#
# COMPACT_ATOMS: atom_id res chain seq x y z
N PHE A 1 3.90 -2.14 -14.51
CA PHE A 1 5.25 -2.41 -13.99
C PHE A 1 5.95 -1.09 -13.72
N ASP A 2 6.71 -0.98 -12.63
CA ASP A 2 7.54 0.18 -12.33
C ASP A 2 8.83 0.18 -13.17
N HIS A 3 9.70 1.16 -12.96
CA HIS A 3 10.97 1.28 -13.69
C HIS A 3 11.96 0.13 -13.42
N ARG A 4 11.68 -0.74 -12.43
CA ARG A 4 12.47 -1.93 -12.06
C ARG A 4 11.79 -3.23 -12.48
N GLY A 5 10.62 -3.17 -13.13
CA GLY A 5 9.86 -4.35 -13.53
C GLY A 5 8.96 -4.93 -12.43
N ILE A 6 8.73 -4.22 -11.32
CA ILE A 6 7.82 -4.65 -10.25
C ILE A 6 6.38 -4.38 -10.68
N GLU A 7 5.48 -5.36 -10.49
CA GLU A 7 4.08 -5.18 -10.83
C GLU A 7 3.46 -4.05 -9.98
N THR A 8 2.73 -3.15 -10.64
CA THR A 8 2.05 -2.04 -9.97
C THR A 8 0.57 -2.08 -10.27
N LEU A 9 -0.23 -2.32 -9.24
CA LEU A 9 -1.68 -2.37 -9.33
C LEU A 9 -2.28 -1.08 -8.78
N GLN A 10 -3.28 -0.55 -9.49
CA GLN A 10 -4.00 0.65 -9.09
C GLN A 10 -5.42 0.26 -8.70
N ILE A 11 -5.82 0.60 -7.48
CA ILE A 11 -7.10 0.19 -6.91
C ILE A 11 -7.78 1.34 -6.20
N LYS A 12 -9.10 1.24 -6.05
CA LYS A 12 -9.89 2.19 -5.27
C LYS A 12 -9.85 1.79 -3.80
N ALA A 13 -9.95 2.77 -2.90
CA ALA A 13 -9.97 2.53 -1.46
C ALA A 13 -11.05 1.53 -1.00
N GLY A 14 -12.20 1.46 -1.69
CA GLY A 14 -13.28 0.54 -1.35
C GLY A 14 -12.98 -0.94 -1.60
N ASP A 15 -11.96 -1.27 -2.41
CA ASP A 15 -11.55 -2.65 -2.70
C ASP A 15 -10.31 -3.07 -1.88
N TRP A 16 -9.72 -2.14 -1.12
CA TRP A 16 -8.39 -2.32 -0.53
C TRP A 16 -8.34 -3.38 0.55
N ASP A 17 -9.34 -3.44 1.43
CA ASP A 17 -9.43 -4.41 2.52
C ASP A 17 -9.38 -5.86 2.00
N SER A 18 -10.18 -6.15 0.98
CA SER A 18 -10.27 -7.48 0.36
C SER A 18 -8.96 -7.84 -0.34
N ILE A 19 -8.36 -6.89 -1.05
CA ILE A 19 -7.09 -7.11 -1.76
C ILE A 19 -5.95 -7.32 -0.77
N ALA A 20 -5.90 -6.58 0.34
CA ALA A 20 -4.89 -6.74 1.37
C ALA A 20 -4.93 -8.15 1.99
N VAL A 21 -6.13 -8.65 2.31
CA VAL A 21 -6.31 -10.01 2.83
C VAL A 21 -5.89 -11.06 1.80
N ILE A 22 -6.29 -10.89 0.53
CA ILE A 22 -5.89 -11.79 -0.56
C ILE A 22 -4.36 -11.84 -0.67
N LEU A 23 -3.68 -10.68 -0.75
CA LEU A 23 -2.22 -10.62 -0.86
C LEU A 23 -1.53 -11.33 0.30
N TYR A 24 -2.03 -11.15 1.52
CA TYR A 24 -1.51 -11.86 2.68
C TYR A 24 -1.65 -13.38 2.54
N VAL A 25 -2.82 -13.88 2.10
CA VAL A 25 -3.07 -15.30 1.85
C VAL A 25 -2.18 -15.86 0.74
N TYR A 26 -1.88 -15.06 -0.30
CA TYR A 26 -0.95 -15.41 -1.37
C TYR A 26 0.53 -15.42 -0.93
N GLY A 27 0.82 -15.04 0.32
CA GLY A 27 2.15 -15.13 0.92
C GLY A 27 2.96 -13.84 0.90
N TYR A 28 2.35 -12.70 0.57
CA TYR A 28 2.98 -11.38 0.73
C TYR A 28 3.05 -11.02 2.22
N ASN A 29 4.02 -11.62 2.90
CA ASN A 29 4.19 -11.59 4.35
C ASN A 29 5.01 -10.40 4.85
N TYR A 30 5.56 -9.58 3.96
CA TYR A 30 6.42 -8.45 4.33
C TYR A 30 5.98 -7.15 3.67
N LEU A 31 5.48 -6.21 4.48
CA LEU A 31 5.31 -4.82 4.07
C LEU A 31 6.62 -4.07 4.27
N ARG A 32 7.29 -3.79 3.15
CA ARG A 32 8.58 -3.09 3.12
C ARG A 32 8.41 -1.61 3.40
N SER A 33 7.43 -0.99 2.76
CA SER A 33 7.19 0.44 2.83
C SER A 33 5.76 0.77 2.45
N GLN A 34 5.15 1.63 3.25
CA GLN A 34 3.92 2.33 2.99
C GLN A 34 4.28 3.82 2.93
N CYS A 35 3.75 4.51 1.92
CA CYS A 35 3.90 5.95 1.81
C CYS A 35 2.68 6.55 1.14
N ALA A 36 2.52 7.86 1.25
CA ALA A 36 1.45 8.57 0.57
C ALA A 36 1.97 9.80 -0.17
N TYR A 37 1.30 10.14 -1.27
CA TYR A 37 1.62 11.32 -2.05
C TYR A 37 0.37 11.95 -2.67
N ASP A 38 0.49 13.24 -2.95
CA ASP A 38 -0.52 14.00 -3.66
C ASP A 38 -0.38 13.79 -5.17
N VAL A 39 -1.41 13.25 -5.82
CA VAL A 39 -1.37 12.95 -7.27
C VAL A 39 -1.49 14.23 -8.08
N ALA A 40 -2.33 15.17 -7.65
CA ALA A 40 -2.55 16.44 -8.32
C ALA A 40 -3.22 17.48 -7.39
N PRO A 41 -2.91 18.78 -7.53
CA PRO A 41 -3.61 19.84 -6.81
C PRO A 41 -5.14 19.72 -6.99
N GLY A 42 -5.89 19.68 -5.89
CA GLY A 42 -7.35 19.51 -5.91
C GLY A 42 -7.89 18.14 -6.36
N GLY A 43 -7.03 17.17 -6.68
CA GLY A 43 -7.41 15.84 -7.14
C GLY A 43 -7.43 14.78 -6.04
N SER A 44 -6.87 13.61 -6.35
CA SER A 44 -6.82 12.46 -5.44
C SER A 44 -5.50 12.38 -4.68
N LEU A 45 -5.52 11.75 -3.51
CA LEU A 45 -4.34 11.26 -2.82
C LEU A 45 -4.11 9.80 -3.22
N ALA A 46 -2.84 9.38 -3.20
CA ALA A 46 -2.46 7.99 -3.37
C ALA A 46 -1.69 7.51 -2.14
N SER A 47 -2.12 6.38 -1.59
CA SER A 47 -1.34 5.60 -0.63
C SER A 47 -0.75 4.39 -1.35
N VAL A 48 0.55 4.17 -1.18
CA VAL A 48 1.32 3.15 -1.89
C VAL A 48 1.83 2.14 -0.88
N TYR A 49 1.62 0.86 -1.17
CA TYR A 49 2.07 -0.26 -0.35
C TYR A 49 3.02 -1.12 -1.16
N HIS A 50 4.27 -1.23 -0.71
CA HIS A 50 5.30 -2.09 -1.27
C HIS A 50 5.36 -3.39 -0.48
N LEU A 51 4.87 -4.46 -1.09
CA LEU A 51 4.76 -5.77 -0.49
C LEU A 51 5.77 -6.72 -1.13
N THR A 52 6.39 -7.56 -0.31
CA THR A 52 7.35 -8.58 -0.74
C THR A 52 6.95 -9.92 -0.16
N ARG A 53 7.05 -10.97 -0.98
CA ARG A 53 6.88 -12.35 -0.54
C ARG A 53 8.23 -12.93 -0.13
N ILE A 54 8.52 -12.91 1.17
CA ILE A 54 9.77 -13.45 1.73
C ILE A 54 9.63 -14.95 1.93
N GLN A 55 10.55 -15.69 1.34
CA GLN A 55 10.70 -17.14 1.51
C GLN A 55 12.18 -17.47 1.74
N TYR A 56 12.43 -18.51 2.55
CA TYR A 56 13.79 -18.94 2.85
C TYR A 56 14.50 -19.45 1.58
N GLY A 57 15.75 -19.03 1.38
CA GLY A 57 16.58 -19.49 0.25
C GLY A 57 16.24 -18.87 -1.11
N ILE A 58 15.47 -17.78 -1.13
CA ILE A 58 15.15 -17.03 -2.36
C ILE A 58 15.94 -15.72 -2.37
N ASP A 59 16.83 -15.55 -3.35
CA ASP A 59 17.66 -14.35 -3.50
C ASP A 59 16.92 -13.17 -4.15
N ASN A 60 15.89 -13.46 -4.96
CA ASN A 60 15.05 -12.46 -5.64
C ASN A 60 13.57 -12.72 -5.33
N PRO A 61 13.07 -12.22 -4.18
CA PRO A 61 11.69 -12.44 -3.79
C PRO A 61 10.73 -11.69 -4.73
N GLU A 62 9.53 -12.24 -4.88
CA GLU A 62 8.45 -11.60 -5.65
C GLU A 62 7.96 -10.34 -4.92
N GLU A 63 7.76 -9.26 -5.68
CA GLU A 63 7.35 -7.95 -5.18
C GLU A 63 6.12 -7.46 -5.92
N VAL A 64 5.24 -6.78 -5.19
CA VAL A 64 4.09 -6.08 -5.76
C VAL A 64 3.94 -4.70 -5.11
N CYS A 65 3.56 -3.73 -5.93
CA CYS A 65 3.28 -2.37 -5.52
C CYS A 65 1.79 -2.07 -5.69
N ILE A 66 1.09 -1.79 -4.60
CA ILE A 66 -0.33 -1.44 -4.64
C ILE A 66 -0.50 0.05 -4.43
N LYS A 67 -1.17 0.71 -5.37
CA LYS A 67 -1.53 2.13 -5.28
C LYS A 67 -3.01 2.25 -5.02
N VAL A 68 -3.35 2.72 -3.83
CA VAL A 68 -4.72 2.93 -3.37
C VAL A 68 -5.06 4.41 -3.52
N PHE A 69 -6.06 4.71 -4.32
CA PHE A 69 -6.51 6.09 -4.54
C PHE A 69 -7.68 6.44 -3.62
N ALA A 70 -7.57 7.60 -2.98
CA ALA A 70 -8.64 8.21 -2.20
C ALA A 70 -8.85 9.67 -2.65
N GLN A 71 -10.08 10.16 -2.55
CA GLN A 71 -10.39 11.56 -2.89
C GLN A 71 -10.00 12.48 -1.74
N LYS A 72 -9.51 13.69 -2.02
CA LYS A 72 -9.07 14.64 -0.97
C LYS A 72 -10.18 15.15 -0.07
N ASP A 73 -11.42 15.19 -0.57
CA ASP A 73 -12.60 15.58 0.20
C ASP A 73 -13.01 14.52 1.23
N ASN A 74 -12.66 13.25 0.98
CA ASN A 74 -12.87 12.14 1.89
C ASN A 74 -11.71 11.12 1.79
N PRO A 75 -10.53 11.44 2.33
CA PRO A 75 -9.30 10.68 2.13
C PRO A 75 -9.24 9.45 3.04
N ARG A 76 -10.25 8.57 2.91
CA ARG A 76 -10.39 7.39 3.76
C ARG A 76 -9.81 6.14 3.13
N ILE A 77 -8.86 5.51 3.80
CA ILE A 77 -8.26 4.24 3.38
C ILE A 77 -8.19 3.31 4.60
N PRO A 78 -8.80 2.11 4.53
CA PRO A 78 -8.69 1.14 5.63
C PRO A 78 -7.24 0.81 5.97
N SER A 79 -6.89 0.92 7.24
CA SER A 79 -5.56 0.55 7.75
C SER A 79 -5.33 -0.96 7.61
N VAL A 80 -4.11 -1.33 7.24
CA VAL A 80 -3.66 -2.73 7.15
C VAL A 80 -2.79 -3.17 8.32
N PHE A 81 -2.75 -2.40 9.41
CA PHE A 81 -2.00 -2.70 10.62
C PHE A 81 -2.24 -4.12 11.16
N TRP A 82 -3.47 -4.63 11.06
CA TRP A 82 -3.82 -5.97 11.53
C TRP A 82 -3.26 -7.09 10.66
N ILE A 83 -2.90 -6.78 9.40
CA ILE A 83 -2.29 -7.71 8.45
C ILE A 83 -0.76 -7.58 8.53
N TRP A 84 -0.25 -6.36 8.41
CA TRP A 84 1.17 -6.04 8.54
C TRP A 84 1.39 -4.99 9.63
N ARG A 85 1.94 -5.42 10.77
CA ARG A 85 2.17 -4.55 11.93
C ARG A 85 3.15 -3.41 11.66
N SER A 86 4.02 -3.54 10.65
CA SER A 86 4.93 -2.47 10.21
C SER A 86 4.21 -1.23 9.68
N ALA A 87 2.91 -1.35 9.34
CA ALA A 87 2.12 -0.22 8.86
C ALA A 87 1.87 0.86 9.93
N ASP A 88 1.99 0.55 11.22
CA ASP A 88 1.63 1.47 12.32
C ASP A 88 2.27 2.87 12.18
N PHE A 89 3.60 2.91 12.06
CA PHE A 89 4.30 4.18 11.95
C PHE A 89 4.09 4.84 10.58
N GLN A 90 4.06 4.05 9.51
CA GLN A 90 4.05 4.54 8.14
C GLN A 90 2.67 5.13 7.75
N GLU A 91 1.59 4.47 8.17
CA GLU A 91 0.22 4.99 8.00
C GLU A 91 0.00 6.25 8.83
N ARG A 92 0.58 6.33 10.04
CA ARG A 92 0.57 7.56 10.84
C ARG A 92 1.34 8.71 10.20
N GLU A 93 2.50 8.43 9.61
CA GLU A 93 3.24 9.42 8.82
C GLU A 93 2.39 9.93 7.64
N SER A 94 1.69 9.02 6.94
CA SER A 94 0.76 9.39 5.86
C SER A 94 -0.41 10.25 6.36
N TYR A 95 -0.98 9.94 7.53
CA TYR A 95 -2.00 10.76 8.16
C TYR A 95 -1.47 12.16 8.50
N ASP A 96 -0.33 12.25 9.17
CA ASP A 96 0.26 13.52 9.63
C ASP A 96 0.66 14.43 8.45
N MET A 97 1.14 13.85 7.34
CA MET A 97 1.67 14.61 6.19
C MET A 97 0.61 15.00 5.16
N VAL A 98 -0.33 14.10 4.86
CA VAL A 98 -1.31 14.31 3.77
C VAL A 98 -2.77 14.13 4.19
N GLY A 99 -3.04 13.73 5.43
CA GLY A 99 -4.39 13.65 5.99
C GLY A 99 -5.18 12.40 5.59
N ILE A 100 -4.52 11.33 5.14
CA ILE A 100 -5.19 10.05 4.85
C ILE A 100 -5.51 9.33 6.17
N SER A 101 -6.77 8.93 6.37
CA SER A 101 -7.28 8.32 7.61
C SER A 101 -8.02 6.99 7.42
#